data_AF-A0A6C0H197-F1
#
_entry.id   AF-A0A6C0H197-F1
#
_cell.length_a   1.000
_cell.length_b   1.000
_cell.length_c   1.000
_cell.angle_alpha   90.00
_cell.angle_beta   90.00
_cell.angle_gamma   90.00
#
_symmetry.space_group_name_H-M   'P 1'
#
loop_
_entity.id
_entity.type
_entity.pdbx_description
1 polymer ?
#
loop_
_entity_poly.entity_id
_entity_poly.type
_entity_poly.pdbx_seq_one_letter_code
_entity_poly.pdbx_strand_id
1 'polypeptide(L)'
;MDIKKIIILTSTVIINKNKICLYQIDKNERLNTYLKSIKKWLTETNFYIILVDNSGYNYKELNEEKELYKERFEVIIFKEDELDSAKYLKDDKSKGNSEIFFDLLRN
;
A
#
# COMPACT_ATOMS: atom_id res chain seq x y z
N MET A 1 -9.54 -0.79 28.84
CA MET A 1 -8.43 -0.92 27.87
C MET A 1 -8.96 -0.39 26.55
N ASP A 2 -8.53 0.80 26.15
CA ASP A 2 -9.00 1.41 24.89
C ASP A 2 -8.42 0.61 23.71
N ILE A 3 -9.29 0.06 22.88
CA ILE A 3 -8.88 -0.67 21.68
C ILE A 3 -8.49 0.38 20.63
N LYS A 4 -7.19 0.50 20.35
CA LYS A 4 -6.70 1.33 19.25
C LYS A 4 -7.24 0.76 17.93
N LYS A 5 -8.07 1.55 17.25
CA LYS A 5 -8.63 1.21 15.94
C LYS A 5 -7.60 1.56 14.86
N ILE A 6 -7.24 0.56 14.06
CA ILE A 6 -6.20 0.64 13.02
C ILE A 6 -6.85 0.47 11.64
N ILE A 7 -6.49 1.34 10.71
CA ILE A 7 -6.77 1.19 9.28
C ILE A 7 -5.48 0.77 8.59
N ILE A 8 -5.57 -0.29 7.79
CA ILE A 8 -4.49 -0.71 6.91
C ILE A 8 -4.87 -0.30 5.50
N LEU A 9 -4.05 0.54 4.88
CA LEU A 9 -4.21 0.98 3.49
C LEU A 9 -3.16 0.28 2.65
N THR A 10 -3.57 -0.46 1.63
CA THR A 10 -2.66 -1.13 0.70
C THR A 10 -2.55 -0.34 -0.60
N SER A 11 -1.38 -0.37 -1.23
CA SER A 11 -1.09 0.39 -2.44
C SER A 11 -0.05 -0.27 -3.31
N THR A 12 -0.19 -0.07 -4.62
CA THR A 12 0.76 -0.54 -5.64
C THR A 12 0.97 0.61 -6.63
N VAL A 13 1.96 1.45 -6.40
CA VAL A 13 2.23 2.62 -7.25
C VAL A 13 3.04 2.24 -8.48
N ILE A 14 4.10 1.45 -8.32
CA ILE A 14 4.95 1.01 -9.41
C ILE A 14 4.35 -0.26 -10.02
N ILE A 15 3.78 -0.13 -11.21
CA ILE A 15 3.22 -1.25 -11.96
C ILE A 15 4.33 -1.92 -12.78
N ASN A 16 4.47 -3.25 -12.65
CA ASN A 16 5.26 -4.03 -13.59
C ASN A 16 4.54 -4.06 -14.96
N LYS A 17 5.18 -3.49 -16.00
CA LYS A 17 4.62 -3.31 -17.35
C LYS A 17 4.24 -4.62 -18.07
N ASN A 18 4.63 -5.78 -17.53
CA ASN A 18 4.31 -7.09 -18.09
C ASN A 18 2.94 -7.64 -17.65
N LYS A 19 2.20 -6.97 -16.74
CA LYS A 19 0.85 -7.41 -16.33
C LYS A 19 -0.22 -6.85 -17.29
N ILE A 20 -0.98 -7.75 -17.94
CA ILE A 20 -2.08 -7.43 -18.87
C ILE A 20 -3.34 -7.07 -18.04
N CYS A 21 -4.22 -6.19 -18.56
CA CYS A 21 -5.48 -5.75 -17.93
C CYS A 21 -5.37 -4.80 -16.71
N LEU A 22 -4.66 -3.68 -16.89
CA LEU A 22 -4.63 -2.62 -15.88
C LEU A 22 -5.49 -1.43 -16.32
N TYR A 23 -6.66 -1.30 -15.70
CA TYR A 23 -7.38 -0.03 -15.62
C TYR A 23 -6.51 0.95 -14.81
N GLN A 24 -6.19 2.11 -15.38
CA GLN A 24 -5.17 3.10 -14.96
C GLN A 24 -3.70 2.62 -15.09
N ILE A 25 -3.13 2.91 -16.26
CA ILE A 25 -1.72 2.68 -16.60
C ILE A 25 -0.82 3.81 -16.05
N ASP A 26 -1.39 5.00 -15.82
CA ASP A 26 -0.63 6.16 -15.36
C ASP A 26 -0.30 6.08 -13.86
N LYS A 27 1.00 5.99 -13.57
CA LYS A 27 1.57 6.00 -12.22
C LYS A 27 1.12 7.24 -11.43
N ASN A 28 1.11 8.41 -12.05
CA ASN A 28 0.80 9.68 -11.38
C ASN A 28 -0.67 9.76 -10.99
N GLU A 29 -1.57 9.25 -11.83
CA GLU A 29 -3.00 9.19 -11.51
C GLU A 29 -3.25 8.31 -10.29
N ARG A 30 -2.67 7.11 -10.26
CA ARG A 30 -2.76 6.18 -9.12
C ARG A 30 -2.20 6.80 -7.85
N LEU A 31 -0.99 7.38 -7.96
CA LEU A 31 -0.35 8.06 -6.84
C LEU A 31 -1.26 9.14 -6.28
N ASN A 32 -1.83 10.01 -7.12
CA ASN A 32 -2.74 11.06 -6.68
C ASN A 32 -3.99 10.51 -6.00
N THR A 33 -4.57 9.42 -6.50
CA THR A 33 -5.69 8.73 -5.85
C THR A 33 -5.32 8.25 -4.46
N TYR A 34 -4.17 7.58 -4.31
CA TYR A 34 -3.70 7.11 -3.01
C TYR A 34 -3.42 8.27 -2.06
N LEU A 35 -2.68 9.29 -2.50
CA LEU A 35 -2.38 10.47 -1.68
C LEU A 35 -3.65 11.14 -1.18
N LYS A 36 -4.67 11.30 -2.05
CA LYS A 36 -5.95 11.89 -1.67
C LYS A 36 -6.65 11.08 -0.58
N SER A 37 -6.69 9.75 -0.72
CA SER A 37 -7.33 8.85 0.26
C SER A 37 -6.58 8.84 1.59
N ILE A 38 -5.25 8.72 1.54
CA ILE A 38 -4.37 8.71 2.73
C ILE A 38 -4.50 10.03 3.49
N LYS A 39 -4.37 11.17 2.80
CA LYS A 39 -4.51 12.49 3.43
C LYS A 39 -5.89 12.66 4.05
N LYS A 40 -6.96 12.22 3.38
CA LYS A 40 -8.32 12.27 3.93
C LYS A 40 -8.44 11.51 5.26
N TRP A 41 -7.95 10.26 5.30
CA TRP A 41 -8.00 9.45 6.52
C TRP A 41 -7.15 10.05 7.64
N LEU A 42 -5.99 10.61 7.32
CA LEU A 42 -5.16 11.32 8.27
C LEU A 42 -5.89 12.58 8.79
N THR A 43 -6.41 13.44 7.94
CA THR A 43 -6.96 14.73 8.41
C THR A 43 -8.32 14.60 9.08
N GLU A 44 -9.16 13.64 8.66
CA GLU A 44 -10.56 13.55 9.11
C GLU A 44 -10.80 12.52 10.21
N THR A 45 -9.79 11.72 10.59
CA THR A 45 -9.94 10.68 11.62
C THR A 45 -8.78 10.61 12.59
N ASN A 46 -9.04 10.03 13.77
CA ASN A 46 -8.04 9.76 14.80
C ASN A 46 -7.55 8.29 14.79
N PHE A 47 -7.78 7.57 13.68
CA PHE A 47 -7.30 6.19 13.57
C PHE A 47 -5.78 6.13 13.42
N TYR A 48 -5.23 5.03 13.91
CA TYR A 48 -3.89 4.60 13.53
C TYR A 48 -3.93 4.12 12.09
N ILE A 49 -3.01 4.58 11.26
CA ILE A 49 -2.99 4.28 9.83
C ILE A 49 -1.64 3.66 9.51
N ILE A 50 -1.69 2.48 8.90
CA ILE A 50 -0.51 1.81 8.34
C ILE A 50 -0.71 1.77 6.83
N LEU A 51 0.12 2.48 6.10
CA LEU A 51 0.20 2.39 4.64
C LEU A 51 1.19 1.28 4.29
N VAL A 52 0.75 0.33 3.48
CA VAL A 52 1.56 -0.76 2.98
C VAL A 52 1.67 -0.64 1.47
N ASP A 53 2.88 -0.41 0.96
CA ASP A 53 3.16 -0.43 -0.47
C ASP A 53 3.98 -1.67 -0.84
N ASN A 54 3.44 -2.44 -1.77
CA ASN A 54 4.04 -3.69 -2.26
C ASN A 54 4.82 -3.51 -3.57
N SER A 55 5.01 -2.26 -4.00
CA SER A 55 5.69 -1.88 -5.26
C SER A 55 7.06 -1.24 -5.06
N GLY A 56 7.47 -0.98 -3.82
CA GLY A 56 8.71 -0.30 -3.48
C GLY A 56 8.66 1.23 -3.58
N TYR A 57 7.47 1.85 -3.56
CA TYR A 57 7.36 3.31 -3.69
C TYR A 57 7.58 4.03 -2.35
N ASN A 58 8.45 5.04 -2.32
CA ASN A 58 8.90 5.68 -1.07
C ASN A 58 7.98 6.79 -0.51
N TYR A 59 6.94 7.20 -1.24
CA TYR A 59 5.99 8.25 -0.81
C TYR A 59 6.67 9.51 -0.25
N LYS A 60 7.49 10.18 -1.09
CA LYS A 60 8.17 11.43 -0.69
C LYS A 60 7.15 12.57 -0.48
N GLU A 61 6.02 12.48 -1.15
CA GLU A 61 4.89 13.40 -1.11
C GLU A 61 4.14 13.40 0.23
N LEU A 62 4.45 12.43 1.10
CA LEU A 62 3.88 12.29 2.44
C LEU A 62 4.90 12.61 3.55
N ASN A 63 6.05 13.20 3.24
CA ASN A 63 7.09 13.45 4.26
C ASN A 63 6.60 14.38 5.37
N GLU A 64 5.80 15.40 5.03
CA GLU A 64 5.20 16.30 6.02
C GLU A 64 4.18 15.55 6.90
N GLU A 65 3.31 14.76 6.30
CA GLU A 65 2.32 13.94 7.02
C GLU A 65 2.96 12.88 7.90
N LYS A 66 4.07 12.28 7.46
CA LYS A 66 4.86 11.31 8.26
C LYS A 66 5.37 11.94 9.54
N GLU A 67 5.82 13.20 9.50
CA GLU A 67 6.26 13.90 10.70
C GLU A 67 5.08 14.39 11.55
N LEU A 68 4.08 15.02 10.92
CA LEU A 68 2.92 15.59 11.60
C LEU A 68 2.09 14.52 12.32
N TYR A 69 1.98 13.31 11.75
CA TYR A 69 1.20 12.21 12.28
C TYR A 69 2.05 11.02 12.75
N LYS A 70 3.35 11.22 13.04
CA LYS A 70 4.31 10.15 13.39
C LYS A 70 3.86 9.19 14.49
N GLU A 71 3.03 9.65 15.42
CA GLU A 71 2.53 8.83 16.52
C GLU A 71 1.44 7.83 16.11
N ARG A 72 0.88 7.99 14.90
CA ARG A 72 -0.24 7.19 14.40
C ARG A 72 -0.19 6.88 12.91
N PHE A 73 0.85 7.29 12.20
CA PHE A 73 1.00 7.05 10.78
C PHE A 73 2.33 6.35 10.50
N GLU A 74 2.23 5.14 9.97
CA GLU A 74 3.38 4.30 9.61
C GLU A 74 3.31 3.94 8.12
N VAL A 75 4.46 3.88 7.47
CA VAL A 75 4.57 3.48 6.05
C VAL A 75 5.54 2.31 5.94
N ILE A 76 5.00 1.16 5.54
CA ILE A 76 5.75 -0.07 5.29
C ILE A 76 5.87 -0.24 3.77
N ILE A 77 7.10 -0.43 3.30
CA ILE A 77 7.40 -0.54 1.87
C ILE A 77 8.18 -1.82 1.65
N PHE A 78 7.70 -2.62 0.71
CA PHE A 78 8.43 -3.77 0.19
C PHE A 78 8.14 -3.94 -1.29
N LYS A 79 8.92 -4.78 -1.96
CA LYS A 79 8.63 -5.18 -3.34
C LYS A 79 8.29 -6.65 -3.38
N GLU A 80 7.13 -6.98 -3.94
CA GLU A 80 6.67 -8.37 -4.07
C GLU A 80 7.67 -9.27 -4.82
N ASP A 81 8.41 -8.74 -5.79
CA ASP A 81 9.34 -9.53 -6.63
C ASP A 81 10.66 -9.89 -5.93
N GLU A 82 10.97 -9.21 -4.81
CA GLU A 82 12.15 -9.45 -3.98
C GLU A 82 11.88 -10.44 -2.81
N LEU A 83 10.63 -10.86 -2.61
CA LEU A 83 10.24 -11.83 -1.59
C LEU A 83 10.25 -13.26 -2.13
N ASP A 84 11.10 -14.12 -1.57
CA ASP A 84 11.18 -15.55 -1.91
C ASP A 84 9.83 -16.28 -1.73
N SER A 85 9.00 -15.84 -0.79
CA SER A 85 7.66 -16.36 -0.51
C SER A 85 6.62 -15.99 -1.57
N ALA A 86 6.86 -14.96 -2.39
CA ALA A 86 5.96 -14.50 -3.44
C ALA A 86 6.30 -15.11 -4.82
N LYS A 87 7.27 -16.03 -4.89
CA LYS A 87 7.69 -16.69 -6.15
C LYS A 87 6.55 -17.39 -6.89
N TYR A 88 5.52 -17.87 -6.19
CA TYR A 88 4.37 -18.53 -6.82
C TYR A 88 3.45 -17.57 -7.60
N LEU A 89 3.58 -16.25 -7.40
CA LEU A 89 2.85 -15.21 -8.13
C LEU A 89 3.55 -14.78 -9.43
N LYS A 90 4.77 -15.25 -9.71
CA LYS A 90 5.56 -14.83 -10.90
C LYS A 90 4.93 -15.22 -12.23
N ASP A 91 4.14 -16.28 -12.26
CA ASP A 91 3.49 -16.80 -13.48
C ASP A 91 1.99 -16.51 -13.56
N ASP A 92 1.42 -15.85 -12.54
CA ASP A 92 -0.02 -15.60 -12.46
C ASP A 92 -0.37 -14.16 -12.88
N LYS A 93 -1.15 -14.05 -13.94
CA LYS A 93 -1.61 -12.76 -14.50
C LYS A 93 -2.86 -12.22 -13.82
N SER A 94 -3.42 -12.93 -12.83
CA SER A 94 -4.67 -12.57 -12.17
C SER A 94 -4.46 -11.58 -11.00
N LYS A 95 -5.33 -10.56 -10.89
CA LYS A 95 -5.24 -9.51 -9.87
C LYS A 95 -5.58 -9.97 -8.45
N GLY A 96 -6.36 -11.03 -8.29
CA GLY A 96 -6.95 -11.43 -7.00
C GLY A 96 -5.97 -12.06 -6.01
N ASN A 97 -4.88 -12.66 -6.48
CA ASN A 97 -4.00 -13.45 -5.61
C ASN A 97 -3.05 -12.60 -4.74
N SER A 98 -2.79 -11.33 -5.09
CA SER A 98 -2.06 -10.41 -4.21
C SER A 98 -2.85 -10.05 -2.94
N GLU A 99 -4.19 -10.04 -2.99
CA GLU A 99 -5.03 -9.79 -1.81
C GLU A 99 -5.03 -11.00 -0.86
N ILE A 100 -5.04 -12.22 -1.40
CA ILE A 100 -5.04 -13.47 -0.62
C ILE A 100 -3.70 -13.70 0.13
N PHE A 101 -2.58 -13.22 -0.42
CA PHE A 101 -1.27 -13.36 0.25
C PHE A 101 -1.19 -12.57 1.56
N PHE A 102 -1.87 -11.42 1.66
CA PHE A 102 -1.90 -10.63 2.90
C PHE A 102 -2.64 -11.34 4.05
N ASP A 103 -3.63 -12.18 3.75
CA ASP A 103 -4.34 -12.96 4.76
C ASP A 103 -3.54 -14.19 5.24
N LEU A 104 -2.65 -14.73 4.42
CA LEU A 104 -1.84 -15.92 4.73
C LEU A 104 -0.62 -15.63 5.63
N LEU A 105 -0.11 -14.38 5.65
CA LEU A 105 1.00 -13.98 6.53
C LEU A 105 0.60 -13.75 8.00
N ARG A 106 -0.67 -13.94 8.34
CA ARG A 106 -1.21 -13.77 9.70
C ARG A 106 -1.45 -15.06 10.50
N ASN A 107 -1.06 -16.22 9.97
CA ASN A 107 -1.09 -17.50 10.70
C ASN A 107 0.31 -17.99 11.04
#